data_AF-A0A0F5R5N4-F1
#
_entry.id   AF-A0A0F5R5N4-F1
#
_cell.length_a   1.000
_cell.length_b   1.000
_cell.length_c   1.000
_cell.angle_alpha   90.00
_cell.angle_beta   90.00
_cell.angle_gamma   90.00
#
_symmetry.space_group_name_H-M   'P 1'
#
loop_
_entity.id
_entity.type
_entity.pdbx_description
1 polymer ?
#
loop_
_entity_poly.entity_id
_entity_poly.type
_entity_poly.pdbx_seq_one_letter_code
_entity_poly.pdbx_strand_id
1 'polypeptide(L)' 'MAMSGGTREEFPQPDGQAGSKHRDIEDARNGSMVQDEQDMKRLGKDMERMRTNSELEEDGLVPDPAQD' A
#
# COMPACT_ATOMS: atom_id res chain seq x y z
N MET A 1 -33.90 -0.22 23.68
CA MET A 1 -33.20 0.23 22.45
C MET A 1 -32.00 1.04 22.87
N ALA A 2 -30.78 0.52 22.71
CA ALA A 2 -29.55 1.28 22.54
C ALA A 2 -28.51 0.31 21.96
N MET A 3 -27.96 0.69 20.81
CA MET A 3 -27.32 -0.17 19.83
C MET A 3 -25.93 -0.67 20.28
N SER A 4 -25.66 -1.93 19.96
CA SER A 4 -24.37 -2.61 20.06
C SER A 4 -23.30 -1.85 19.30
N GLY A 5 -22.19 -1.54 19.99
CA GLY A 5 -20.98 -0.98 19.38
C GLY A 5 -20.41 -1.97 18.37
N GLY A 6 -20.52 -1.62 17.09
CA GLY A 6 -19.91 -2.34 15.99
C GLY A 6 -18.40 -2.41 16.17
N THR A 7 -17.86 -3.61 15.98
CA THR A 7 -16.43 -3.89 15.88
C THR A 7 -15.79 -2.92 14.90
N ARG A 8 -14.76 -2.21 15.37
CA ARG A 8 -13.95 -1.29 14.57
C ARG A 8 -13.37 -2.11 13.43
N GLU A 9 -13.96 -2.02 12.24
CA GLU A 9 -13.43 -2.68 11.05
C GLU A 9 -11.97 -2.24 10.89
N GLU A 10 -11.06 -3.22 10.92
CA GLU A 10 -9.65 -2.98 10.65
C GLU A 10 -9.56 -2.46 9.23
N PHE A 11 -9.41 -1.14 9.08
CA PHE A 11 -9.06 -0.56 7.80
C PHE A 11 -7.79 -1.26 7.30
N PRO A 12 -7.78 -1.77 6.05
CA PRO A 12 -6.59 -2.39 5.50
C PRO A 12 -5.42 -1.43 5.69
N GLN A 13 -4.29 -1.98 6.14
CA GLN A 13 -3.12 -1.16 6.41
C GLN A 13 -2.82 -0.36 5.14
N PRO A 14 -2.73 0.97 5.24
CA PRO A 14 -2.59 1.83 4.08
C PRO A 14 -1.32 1.49 3.29
N ASP A 15 -1.45 1.51 1.96
CA ASP A 15 -0.38 1.13 1.03
C ASP A 15 0.83 2.07 1.18
N GLY A 16 2.01 1.49 1.42
CA GLY A 16 3.28 2.24 1.54
C GLY A 16 3.37 3.20 2.74
N GLN A 17 3.54 4.51 2.45
CA GLN A 17 3.70 5.59 3.45
C GLN A 17 2.36 6.16 3.94
N ALA A 18 1.24 5.83 3.29
CA ALA A 18 -0.04 6.29 3.79
C ALA A 18 -0.22 5.74 5.22
N GLY A 19 -0.67 6.58 6.16
CA GLY A 19 -0.83 6.20 7.58
C GLY A 19 0.43 6.16 8.45
N SER A 20 1.64 6.33 7.91
CA SER A 20 2.83 6.54 8.74
C SER A 20 2.86 7.97 9.30
N LYS A 21 3.59 8.18 10.40
CA LYS A 21 3.72 9.52 10.99
C LYS A 21 4.49 10.42 10.02
N HIS A 22 3.99 11.64 9.81
CA HIS A 22 4.71 12.64 9.05
C HIS A 22 6.07 12.91 9.70
N ARG A 23 7.11 13.03 8.87
CA ARG A 23 8.48 13.35 9.27
C ARG A 23 8.91 14.69 8.68
N ASP A 24 9.91 15.31 9.29
CA ASP A 24 10.44 16.56 8.78
C ASP A 24 11.20 16.33 7.47
N ILE A 25 11.15 17.35 6.59
CA ILE A 25 11.77 17.30 5.26
C ILE A 25 13.30 17.11 5.38
N GLU A 26 13.90 17.63 6.45
CA GLU A 26 15.32 17.54 6.75
C GLU A 26 15.80 16.09 6.94
N ASP A 27 14.90 15.20 7.40
CA ASP A 27 15.18 13.79 7.59
C ASP A 27 14.84 12.94 6.35
N ALA A 28 14.27 13.54 5.30
CA ALA A 28 13.87 12.84 4.09
C ALA A 28 15.11 12.37 3.32
N ARG A 29 15.10 11.11 2.89
CA ARG A 29 16.18 10.51 2.11
C ARG A 29 15.83 10.52 0.63
N ASN A 30 16.36 11.52 -0.10
CA ASN A 30 16.21 11.58 -1.55
C ASN A 30 16.71 10.28 -2.22
N GLY A 31 15.97 9.79 -3.20
CA GLY A 31 16.28 8.51 -3.87
C GLY A 31 15.81 7.26 -3.12
N SER A 32 15.17 7.42 -1.94
CA SER A 32 14.46 6.33 -1.26
C SER A 32 12.95 6.52 -1.41
N MET A 33 12.24 5.44 -1.76
CA MET A 33 10.77 5.42 -1.75
C MET A 33 10.20 5.13 -0.35
N VAL A 34 11.06 4.77 0.61
CA VAL A 34 10.70 4.38 1.99
C VAL A 34 11.42 5.26 3.01
N GLN A 35 10.78 5.51 4.15
CA GLN A 35 11.34 6.35 5.20
C GLN A 35 12.17 5.55 6.22
N ASP A 36 11.83 4.28 6.42
CA ASP A 36 12.50 3.36 7.34
C ASP A 36 12.33 1.88 6.93
N GLU A 37 12.82 0.97 7.78
CA GLU A 37 12.77 -0.48 7.55
C GLU A 37 11.34 -1.05 7.66
N GLN A 38 10.48 -0.49 8.51
CA GLN A 38 9.11 -0.97 8.64
C GLN A 38 8.31 -0.61 7.39
N ASP A 39 8.52 0.59 6.85
CA ASP A 39 7.97 1.02 5.57
C ASP A 39 8.39 0.08 4.43
N MET A 40 9.67 -0.32 4.40
CA MET A 40 10.18 -1.28 3.44
C MET A 40 9.45 -2.64 3.51
N LYS A 41 9.22 -3.15 4.73
CA LYS A 41 8.51 -4.42 4.93
C LYS A 41 7.05 -4.34 4.52
N ARG A 42 6.38 -3.22 4.76
CA ARG A 42 4.98 -3.02 4.34
C ARG A 42 4.89 -2.95 2.82
N LEU A 43 5.70 -2.09 2.21
CA LEU A 43 5.76 -1.97 0.75
C LEU A 43 6.01 -3.32 0.06
N GLY A 44 6.94 -4.13 0.58
CA GLY A 44 7.18 -5.47 0.04
C GLY A 44 5.95 -6.37 0.06
N LYS A 45 5.19 -6.39 1.17
CA LYS A 45 3.94 -7.15 1.27
C LYS A 45 2.85 -6.62 0.37
N ASP A 46 2.80 -5.31 0.17
CA ASP A 46 1.83 -4.68 -0.72
C ASP A 46 2.14 -5.07 -2.17
N MET A 47 3.42 -5.05 -2.55
CA MET A 47 3.89 -5.52 -3.86
C MET A 47 3.59 -7.01 -4.10
N GLU A 48 3.75 -7.86 -3.09
CA GLU A 48 3.41 -9.30 -3.18
C GLU A 48 1.92 -9.56 -3.44
N ARG A 49 1.04 -8.63 -3.06
CA ARG A 49 -0.41 -8.75 -3.25
C ARG A 49 -0.90 -8.16 -4.57
N MET A 50 -0.07 -7.36 -5.23
CA MET A 50 -0.43 -6.75 -6.51
C MET A 50 -0.43 -7.82 -7.60
N ARG A 51 -1.52 -7.86 -8.38
CA ARG A 51 -1.64 -8.77 -9.53
C ARG A 51 -0.67 -8.33 -10.62
N THR A 52 -0.08 -9.31 -11.28
CA THR A 52 0.71 -9.12 -12.49
C THR A 52 -0.18 -8.90 -13.71
N ASN A 53 0.39 -8.38 -14.80
CA ASN A 53 -0.36 -8.21 -16.05
C ASN A 53 -0.94 -9.53 -16.56
N SER A 54 -0.19 -10.64 -16.45
CA SER A 54 -0.67 -11.97 -16.84
C SER A 54 -1.86 -12.44 -16.00
N GLU A 55 -1.83 -12.23 -14.68
CA GLU A 55 -2.95 -12.59 -13.80
C GLU A 55 -4.19 -11.73 -14.08
N LEU A 56 -4.02 -10.45 -14.42
CA LEU A 56 -5.11 -9.59 -14.85
C LEU A 56 -5.76 -10.11 -16.14
N GLU A 57 -4.96 -10.53 -17.13
CA GLU A 57 -5.47 -11.10 -18.38
C GLU A 57 -6.23 -12.42 -18.15
N GLU A 58 -5.73 -13.30 -17.28
CA GLU A 58 -6.39 -14.55 -16.89
C GLU A 58 -7.76 -14.29 -16.21
N ASP A 59 -7.84 -13.23 -15.41
CA ASP A 59 -9.09 -12.76 -14.79
C ASP A 59 -10.03 -12.02 -15.76
N GLY A 60 -9.62 -11.82 -17.03
CA GLY A 60 -10.36 -11.07 -18.04
C GLY A 60 -10.37 -9.55 -17.81
N LEU A 61 -9.45 -9.04 -16.98
CA LEU A 61 -9.22 -7.62 -16.75
C LEU A 61 -8.22 -7.09 -17.78
N VAL A 62 -8.25 -5.77 -18.01
CA VAL A 62 -7.35 -5.10 -18.95
C VAL A 62 -6.13 -4.58 -18.18
N PRO A 63 -4.90 -5.03 -18.48
CA PRO A 63 -3.69 -4.50 -17.86
C PRO A 63 -3.44 -3.04 -18.23
N ASP A 64 -2.66 -2.34 -17.40
CA ASP A 64 -2.25 -0.97 -17.70
C ASP A 64 -1.36 -0.93 -18.97
N PRO A 65 -1.51 0.10 -19.83
CA PRO A 65 -0.68 0.23 -21.02
C PRO A 65 0.80 0.34 -20.68
N ALA A 66 1.64 -0.39 -21.41
CA ALA A 66 3.09 -0.23 -21.32
C ALA A 66 3.50 1.20 -21.71
N GLN A 67 4.54 1.73 -21.05
CA GLN A 67 5.15 3.01 -21.40
C GLN A 67 6.26 2.76 -22.43
N ASP A 68 6.21 3.46 -23.58
CA ASP A 68 7.23 3.44 -24.65
C ASP A 68 8.34 4.49 -24.42
#